data_AF-A0A3M9Z0W1-F1
#
_entry.id   AF-A0A3M9Z0W1-F1
#
_cell.length_a   1.000
_cell.length_b   1.000
_cell.length_c   1.000
_cell.angle_alpha   90.00
_cell.angle_beta   90.00
_cell.angle_gamma   90.00
#
_symmetry.space_group_name_H-M   'P 1'
#
loop_
_entity.id
_entity.type
_entity.pdbx_description
1 polymer ?
#
loop_
_entity_poly.entity_id
_entity_poly.type
_entity_poly.pdbx_seq_one_letter_code
_entity_poly.pdbx_strand_id
1 'polypeptide(L)' 'MNPKPDPIDNAHDEMRPEYDFSGGVRGKYYQAYQQASNVVVLDPDVAEVFRDSADVNEALRMLAKIAKSLPTEH' A
#
# COMPACT_ATOMS: atom_id res chain seq x y z
N MET A 1 38.70 -10.18 31.47
CA MET A 1 37.43 -9.63 32.01
C MET A 1 36.80 -8.86 30.86
N ASN A 2 35.79 -9.39 30.19
CA ASN A 2 35.07 -8.62 29.16
C ASN A 2 34.21 -7.57 29.88
N PRO A 3 34.27 -6.29 29.48
CA PRO A 3 33.37 -5.29 30.04
C PRO A 3 31.93 -5.70 29.71
N LYS A 4 31.04 -5.62 30.71
CA LYS A 4 29.62 -5.84 30.47
C LYS A 4 29.13 -4.77 29.48
N PRO A 5 28.26 -5.12 28.51
CA PRO A 5 27.61 -4.10 27.70
C PRO A 5 26.82 -3.19 28.64
N ASP A 6 26.99 -1.88 28.47
CA ASP A 6 26.25 -0.88 29.24
C ASP A 6 24.74 -1.13 29.08
N PRO A 7 23.93 -0.90 30.13
CA PRO A 7 22.48 -0.98 30.00
C PRO A 7 22.07 -0.05 28.88
N ILE A 8 21.30 -0.56 27.91
CA ILE A 8 20.73 0.28 26.84
C ILE A 8 19.89 1.36 27.53
N ASP A 9 20.47 2.54 27.63
CA ASP A 9 19.86 3.70 28.25
C ASP A 9 18.72 4.14 27.34
N ASN A 10 17.49 3.91 27.76
CA ASN A 10 16.28 4.35 27.05
C ASN A 10 16.10 5.88 27.09
N ALA A 11 17.16 6.65 27.38
CA ALA A 11 17.17 8.09 27.55
C ALA A 11 17.24 8.91 26.25
N HIS A 12 17.16 8.26 25.08
CA HIS A 12 17.26 8.94 23.79
C HIS A 12 16.11 8.61 22.82
N ASP A 13 14.93 8.29 23.34
CA ASP A 13 13.68 8.27 22.56
C ASP A 13 12.90 9.59 22.69
N GLU A 14 13.60 10.68 23.04
CA GLU A 14 13.02 12.02 23.12
C GLU A 14 12.98 12.67 21.73
N MET A 15 11.79 13.09 21.32
CA MET A 15 11.60 13.86 20.07
C MET A 15 12.48 15.11 20.08
N ARG A 16 13.22 15.33 19.00
CA ARG A 16 14.08 16.50 18.89
C ARG A 16 13.25 17.80 18.98
N PRO A 17 13.77 18.87 19.61
CA PRO A 17 13.03 20.13 19.82
C PRO A 17 12.51 20.80 18.54
N GLU A 18 13.11 20.50 17.39
CA GLU A 18 12.71 21.06 16.10
C GLU A 18 11.44 20.39 15.52
N TYR A 19 10.98 19.29 16.11
CA TYR A 19 9.77 18.60 15.67
C TYR A 19 8.56 18.97 16.54
N ASP A 20 7.65 19.77 15.98
CA ASP A 20 6.32 20.00 16.56
C ASP A 20 5.26 19.15 15.85
N PHE A 21 4.92 18.01 16.44
CA PHE A 21 3.85 17.13 15.96
C PHE A 21 2.48 17.42 16.61
N SER A 22 2.34 18.48 17.42
CA SER A 22 1.09 18.82 18.11
C SER A 22 -0.07 19.13 17.16
N GLY A 23 0.23 19.55 15.92
CA GLY A 23 -0.75 19.78 14.85
C GLY A 23 -1.14 18.52 14.05
N GLY A 24 -0.70 17.33 14.45
CA GLY A 24 -0.99 16.09 13.74
C GLY A 24 -2.46 15.70 13.78
N VAL A 25 -3.14 15.71 12.62
CA VAL A 25 -4.53 15.23 12.49
C VAL A 25 -4.53 13.79 11.99
N ARG A 26 -5.04 12.86 12.81
CA ARG A 26 -5.16 11.44 12.42
C ARG A 26 -6.02 11.32 11.16
N GLY A 27 -5.45 10.68 10.13
CA GLY A 27 -6.16 10.46 8.87
C GLY A 27 -6.35 11.69 7.98
N LYS A 28 -5.56 12.77 8.17
CA LYS A 28 -5.63 14.01 7.36
C LYS A 28 -5.69 13.78 5.84
N TYR A 29 -5.01 12.74 5.34
CA TYR A 29 -4.97 12.38 3.92
C TYR A 29 -5.66 11.05 3.61
N TYR A 30 -6.29 10.41 4.59
CA TYR A 30 -6.92 9.10 4.42
C TYR A 30 -8.01 9.12 3.35
N GLN A 31 -8.88 10.13 3.38
CA GLN A 31 -9.95 10.27 2.40
C GLN A 31 -9.40 10.55 0.99
N ALA A 32 -8.36 11.38 0.87
CA ALA A 32 -7.71 11.65 -0.42
C ALA A 32 -7.03 10.41 -0.99
N TYR A 33 -6.40 9.58 -0.14
CA TYR A 33 -5.83 8.29 -0.53
C TYR A 33 -6.91 7.32 -1.05
N GLN A 34 -8.04 7.21 -0.33
CA GLN A 34 -9.17 6.36 -0.75
C GLN A 34 -9.82 6.83 -2.06
N GLN A 35 -9.83 8.13 -2.33
CA GLN A 35 -10.39 8.69 -3.57
C GLN A 35 -9.43 8.55 -4.76
N ALA A 36 -8.13 8.65 -4.51
CA ALA A 36 -7.10 8.58 -5.54
C ALA A 36 -6.72 7.13 -5.91
N SER A 37 -7.00 6.15 -5.05
CA SER A 37 -6.62 4.76 -5.26
C SER A 37 -7.81 3.80 -5.14
N ASN A 38 -8.25 3.25 -6.26
CA ASN A 38 -9.10 2.05 -6.26
C ASN A 38 -8.20 0.84 -6.02
N VAL A 39 -7.78 0.63 -4.77
CA VAL A 39 -6.91 -0.49 -4.39
C VAL A 39 -7.74 -1.77 -4.46
N VAL A 40 -7.40 -2.63 -5.42
CA VAL A 40 -7.99 -3.97 -5.57
C VAL A 40 -7.00 -5.00 -5.05
N VAL A 41 -7.41 -5.75 -4.05
CA VAL A 41 -6.64 -6.90 -3.55
C VAL A 41 -6.99 -8.10 -4.41
N LEU A 42 -5.96 -8.77 -4.94
CA LEU A 42 -6.11 -10.01 -5.68
C LEU A 42 -6.14 -11.19 -4.71
N ASP A 43 -6.87 -12.24 -5.08
CA ASP A 43 -6.78 -13.52 -4.38
C ASP A 43 -5.36 -14.11 -4.54
N PRO A 44 -4.86 -14.89 -3.56
CA PRO A 44 -3.47 -15.35 -3.55
C PRO A 44 -3.07 -16.14 -4.80
N ASP A 45 -3.95 -17.01 -5.28
CA ASP A 45 -3.74 -17.83 -6.47
C ASP A 45 -3.62 -16.98 -7.74
N VAL A 46 -4.37 -15.88 -7.84
CA VAL A 46 -4.24 -14.93 -8.95
C VAL A 46 -2.93 -14.15 -8.83
N ALA A 47 -2.56 -13.71 -7.63
CA ALA A 47 -1.33 -12.98 -7.39
C ALA A 47 -0.06 -13.81 -7.67
N GLU A 48 -0.12 -15.13 -7.50
CA GLU A 48 0.99 -16.05 -7.84
C GLU A 48 1.27 -16.12 -9.36
N VAL A 49 0.27 -15.83 -10.19
CA VAL A 49 0.37 -15.93 -11.66
C VAL A 49 0.97 -14.67 -12.28
N PHE A 50 0.71 -13.49 -11.71
CA PHE A 50 1.12 -12.22 -12.30
C PHE A 50 2.29 -11.58 -11.56
N ARG A 51 3.28 -11.07 -12.31
CA ARG A 51 4.48 -10.46 -11.73
C ARG A 51 4.19 -9.11 -11.10
N ASP A 52 3.37 -8.29 -11.74
CA ASP A 52 3.01 -6.97 -11.26
C ASP A 52 1.64 -6.48 -11.76
N SER A 53 1.24 -5.30 -11.29
CA SER A 53 -0.04 -4.69 -11.65
C SER A 53 -0.19 -4.31 -13.13
N ALA A 54 0.91 -4.13 -13.87
CA ALA A 54 0.83 -3.82 -15.30
C ALA A 54 0.33 -5.04 -16.07
N ASP A 55 0.89 -6.22 -15.78
CA ASP A 55 0.49 -7.49 -16.40
C ASP A 55 -0.99 -7.82 -16.12
N VAL A 56 -1.43 -7.64 -14.88
CA VAL A 56 -2.83 -7.85 -14.47
C VAL A 56 -3.76 -6.92 -15.27
N ASN A 57 -3.41 -5.63 -15.34
CA ASN A 57 -4.24 -4.64 -16.02
C ASN A 57 -4.30 -4.89 -17.54
N GLU A 58 -3.21 -5.34 -18.15
CA GLU A 58 -3.19 -5.69 -19.56
C GLU A 58 -4.14 -6.87 -19.85
N ALA A 59 -4.07 -7.94 -19.04
CA ALA A 59 -4.95 -9.10 -19.17
C ALA A 59 -6.43 -8.71 -19.05
N LEU A 60 -6.79 -7.93 -18.03
CA LEU A 60 -8.16 -7.46 -17.83
C LEU A 60 -8.65 -6.56 -18.98
N ARG A 61 -7.78 -5.72 -19.55
CA ARG A 61 -8.12 -4.91 -20.72
C ARG A 61 -8.37 -5.76 -21.97
N MET A 62 -7.61 -6.82 -22.18
CA MET A 62 -7.85 -7.77 -23.27
C MET A 62 -9.20 -8.47 -23.10
N LEU A 63 -9.50 -8.95 -21.89
CA LEU A 63 -10.79 -9.54 -21.57
C LEU A 63 -11.95 -8.56 -21.81
N ALA A 64 -11.79 -7.30 -21.40
CA ALA A 64 -12.80 -6.26 -21.63
C ALA A 64 -13.03 -5.97 -23.12
N LYS A 65 -11.99 -6.04 -23.96
CA LYS A 65 -12.13 -5.90 -25.42
C LYS A 65 -12.94 -7.06 -26.01
N ILE A 66 -12.63 -8.29 -25.59
CA ILE A 66 -13.36 -9.49 -26.01
C ILE A 66 -14.83 -9.37 -25.59
N ALA A 67 -15.10 -9.04 -24.33
CA ALA A 67 -16.44 -8.90 -23.79
C ALA A 67 -17.28 -7.86 -24.55
N LYS A 68 -16.68 -6.74 -24.97
CA LYS A 68 -17.35 -5.71 -25.80
C LYS A 68 -17.63 -6.16 -27.23
N SER A 69 -16.88 -7.13 -27.73
CA SER A 69 -17.03 -7.66 -29.09
C SER A 69 -18.00 -8.85 -29.16
N LEU A 70 -18.35 -9.44 -28.03
CA LEU A 70 -19.39 -10.46 -27.95
C LEU A 70 -20.75 -9.78 -28.15
N PRO A 71 -21.61 -10.29 -29.05
CA PRO A 71 -22.98 -9.82 -29.12
C PRO A 71 -23.65 -10.13 -27.78
N THR A 72 -24.10 -9.09 -27.09
CA THR A 72 -24.97 -9.24 -25.93
C THR A 72 -26.32 -9.72 -26.46
N GLU A 73 -26.54 -11.04 -26.46
CA GLU A 73 -27.88 -11.58 -26.72
C GLU A 73 -28.77 -11.15 -25.54
N HIS A 74 -29.82 -10.38 -25.87
CA HIS A 74 -30.87 -9.93 -24.96
C HIS A 74 -32.05 -10.89 -24.99
#